data_AF-A0A2W6RJF4-F1
#
_entry.id   AF-A0A2W6RJF4-F1
#
_cell.length_a   1.000
_cell.length_b   1.000
_cell.length_c   1.000
_cell.angle_alpha   90.00
_cell.angle_beta   90.00
_cell.angle_gamma   90.00
#
_symmetry.space_group_name_H-M   'P 1'
#
loop_
_entity.id
_entity.type
_entity.pdbx_description
1 polymer ?
#
loop_
_entity_poly.entity_id
_entity_poly.type
_entity_poly.pdbx_seq_one_letter_code
_entity_poly.pdbx_strand_id
1 'polypeptide(L)' 'MEKEICTITLTGDQAEQYTFYNDNTIKKVENNDTSPLIEWVTPNQINKHNKDRIIRNCPEDVKEIVMQILDYP' A
#
# COMPACT_ATOMS: atom_id res chain seq x y z
N MET A 1 17.30 -10.13 -1.04
CA MET A 1 16.74 -9.30 0.05
C MET A 1 15.85 -8.28 -0.61
N GLU A 2 14.53 -8.41 -0.43
CA GLU A 2 13.56 -7.42 -0.90
C GLU A 2 13.83 -6.11 -0.14
N LYS A 3 13.90 -4.98 -0.85
CA LYS A 3 14.06 -3.67 -0.22
C LYS A 3 12.70 -3.00 -0.15
N GLU A 4 12.28 -2.71 1.08
CA GLU A 4 11.12 -1.86 1.35
C GLU A 4 11.37 -0.46 0.77
N ILE A 5 10.41 0.02 -0.02
CA ILE A 5 10.40 1.38 -0.56
C ILE A 5 9.80 2.31 0.49
N CYS A 6 8.56 2.01 0.88
CA CYS A 6 7.84 2.77 1.89
C CYS A 6 6.67 1.98 2.46
N THR A 7 6.20 2.43 3.62
CA THR A 7 4.98 1.96 4.26
C THR A 7 4.01 3.12 4.40
N ILE A 8 2.77 2.93 3.95
CA ILE A 8 1.71 3.94 3.97
C ILE A 8 0.56 3.39 4.80
N THR A 9 0.21 4.11 5.86
CA THR A 9 -0.91 3.75 6.74
C THR A 9 -2.11 4.61 6.39
N LEU A 10 -3.21 3.97 6.04
CA LEU A 10 -4.51 4.60 5.82
C LEU A 10 -5.33 4.50 7.11
N THR A 11 -5.50 5.64 7.80
CA THR A 11 -6.34 5.73 8.99
C THR A 11 -7.83 5.80 8.62
N GLY A 12 -8.68 4.99 9.24
CA GLY A 12 -10.13 4.93 9.03
C GLY A 12 -10.80 4.03 10.07
N ASP A 13 -12.05 3.60 9.84
CA ASP A 13 -12.75 2.64 10.73
C ASP A 13 -11.98 1.32 10.88
N GLN A 14 -11.31 0.88 9.80
CA GLN A 14 -10.31 -0.18 9.84
C GLN A 14 -8.98 0.38 9.32
N ALA A 15 -7.96 0.34 10.16
CA ALA A 15 -6.64 0.82 9.78
C ALA A 15 -5.99 -0.19 8.82
N GLU A 16 -5.68 0.27 7.61
CA GLU A 16 -4.98 -0.51 6.59
C GLU A 16 -3.57 0.03 6.42
N GLN A 17 -2.60 -0.85 6.30
CA GLN A 17 -1.20 -0.50 6.07
C GLN A 17 -0.72 -1.19 4.79
N TYR A 18 -0.13 -0.42 3.89
CA TYR A 18 0.41 -0.89 2.62
C TYR A 18 1.92 -0.69 2.61
N THR A 19 2.67 -1.78 2.43
CA THR A 19 4.13 -1.74 2.28
C THR A 19 4.49 -2.10 0.85
N PHE A 20 5.27 -1.24 0.21
CA PHE A 20 5.72 -1.36 -1.17
C PHE A 20 7.16 -1.83 -1.22
N TYR A 21 7.46 -2.76 -2.12
CA TYR A 21 8.78 -3.34 -2.30
C TYR A 21 9.30 -3.11 -3.71
N ASN A 22 10.63 -3.13 -3.87
CA ASN A 22 11.32 -2.86 -5.13
C ASN A 22 11.12 -3.91 -6.23
N ASP A 23 10.46 -5.03 -5.92
CA ASP A 23 10.11 -6.10 -6.86
C ASP A 23 8.65 -6.02 -7.32
N ASN A 24 8.01 -4.85 -7.14
CA ASN A 24 6.61 -4.57 -7.47
C ASN A 24 5.61 -5.39 -6.63
N THR A 25 6.03 -5.95 -5.50
CA THR A 25 5.09 -6.57 -4.55
C THR A 25 4.51 -5.55 -3.58
N ILE A 26 3.28 -5.81 -3.13
CA ILE A 26 2.57 -4.98 -2.17
C ILE A 26 2.08 -5.87 -1.04
N LYS A 27 2.46 -5.54 0.19
CA LYS A 27 1.95 -6.18 1.40
C LYS A 27 0.89 -5.30 2.04
N LYS A 28 -0.34 -5.81 2.14
CA LYS A 28 -1.42 -5.21 2.91
C LYS A 28 -1.45 -5.82 4.31
N VAL A 29 -1.54 -4.99 5.33
CA VAL A 29 -1.86 -5.39 6.70
C VAL A 29 -3.12 -4.67 7.11
N GLU A 30 -4.14 -5.42 7.48
CA GLU A 30 -5.41 -4.90 7.98
C GLU A 30 -5.47 -5.17 9.49
N ASN A 31 -5.54 -4.10 10.29
CA ASN A 31 -5.73 -4.26 11.73
C ASN A 31 -7.20 -4.55 12.01
N ASN A 32 -7.49 -5.81 12.32
CA ASN A 32 -8.77 -6.22 12.86
C ASN A 32 -8.68 -6.33 14.39
N ASP A 33 -9.80 -6.15 15.10
CA ASP A 33 -9.86 -6.07 16.59
C ASP A 33 -9.25 -7.27 17.31
N THR A 34 -9.12 -8.41 16.63
CA THR A 34 -8.61 -9.67 17.20
C THR A 34 -7.23 -10.05 16.71
N SER A 35 -6.81 -9.66 15.50
CA SER A 35 -5.49 -9.97 14.94
C SER A 35 -5.25 -9.19 13.63
N PRO A 36 -4.01 -8.78 13.33
CA PRO A 36 -3.67 -8.22 12.02
C PRO A 36 -3.77 -9.31 10.94
N LEU A 37 -4.54 -9.04 9.90
CA LEU A 37 -4.56 -9.87 8.69
C LEU A 37 -3.47 -9.37 7.74
N ILE A 38 -2.58 -10.27 7.32
CA ILE A 38 -1.46 -9.95 6.41
C ILE A 38 -1.72 -10.64 5.08
N GLU A 39 -1.77 -9.86 4.00
CA GLU A 39 -2.00 -10.35 2.64
C GLU A 39 -1.04 -9.72 1.64
N TRP A 40 -0.63 -10.52 0.67
CA TRP A 40 0.08 -10.01 -0.52
C TRP A 40 -0.95 -9.71 -1.60
N VAL A 41 -1.00 -8.46 -2.03
CA VAL A 41 -2.00 -7.97 -2.98
C VAL A 41 -1.34 -7.47 -4.25
N THR A 42 -2.04 -7.65 -5.36
CA THR A 42 -1.66 -7.05 -6.64
C THR A 42 -2.30 -5.67 -6.79
N PRO A 43 -1.77 -4.82 -7.66
CA PRO A 43 -2.32 -3.47 -7.88
C PRO A 43 -3.80 -3.49 -8.28
N ASN A 44 -4.23 -4.52 -9.00
CA ASN A 44 -5.62 -4.71 -9.45
C ASN A 44 -6.58 -5.13 -8.34
N GLN A 45 -6.08 -5.65 -7.21
CA GLN A 45 -6.89 -5.98 -6.03
C GLN A 45 -7.14 -4.75 -5.14
N ILE A 46 -6.38 -3.66 -5.33
CA ILE A 46 -6.56 -2.41 -4.58
C ILE A 46 -7.56 -1.54 -5.34
N ASN A 47 -8.69 -1.23 -4.71
CA ASN A 47 -9.72 -0.38 -5.33
C ASN A 47 -9.20 1.06 -5.57
N LYS A 48 -9.83 1.77 -6.51
CA LYS A 48 -9.44 3.14 -6.88
C LYS A 48 -9.39 4.09 -5.68
N HIS A 49 -10.37 4.00 -4.77
CA HIS A 49 -10.44 4.85 -3.59
C HIS A 49 -9.21 4.71 -2.69
N ASN A 50 -8.77 3.47 -2.43
CA ASN A 50 -7.56 3.21 -1.65
C ASN A 50 -6.30 3.62 -2.42
N LYS A 51 -6.23 3.40 -3.74
CA LYS A 51 -5.11 3.90 -4.54
C LYS A 51 -4.97 5.42 -4.42
N ASP A 52 -6.06 6.17 -4.56
CA ASP A 52 -6.08 7.63 -4.41
C ASP A 52 -5.58 8.06 -3.02
N ARG A 53 -6.02 7.37 -1.97
CA ARG A 53 -5.59 7.64 -0.59
C ARG A 53 -4.10 7.32 -0.38
N ILE A 54 -3.61 6.22 -0.95
CA ILE A 54 -2.19 5.84 -0.87
C ILE A 54 -1.35 6.94 -1.51
N ILE A 55 -1.65 7.33 -2.75
CA ILE A 55 -0.90 8.37 -3.47
C ILE A 55 -0.93 9.71 -2.73
N ARG A 56 -2.06 10.07 -2.11
CA ARG A 56 -2.18 11.31 -1.33
C ARG A 56 -1.32 11.33 -0.06
N ASN A 57 -1.08 10.17 0.55
CA ASN A 57 -0.28 10.04 1.78
C ASN A 57 1.16 9.54 1.50
N CYS A 58 1.51 9.32 0.24
CA CYS A 58 2.81 8.84 -0.17
C CYS A 58 3.85 9.97 -0.12
N PRO A 59 5.06 9.74 0.41
CA PRO A 59 6.15 10.72 0.33
C PRO A 59 6.53 11.01 -1.13
N GLU A 60 6.72 12.28 -1.48
CA GLU A 60 6.95 12.72 -2.88
C GLU A 60 8.20 12.08 -3.51
N ASP A 61 9.21 11.77 -2.72
CA ASP A 61 10.47 11.14 -3.11
C ASP A 61 10.32 9.69 -3.62
N VAL A 62 9.27 8.99 -3.21
CA VAL A 62 8.96 7.62 -3.64
C VAL A 62 7.64 7.52 -4.40
N LYS A 63 6.90 8.62 -4.53
CA LYS A 63 5.56 8.67 -5.10
C LYS A 63 5.48 8.17 -6.52
N GLU A 64 6.43 8.56 -7.38
CA GLU A 64 6.48 8.10 -8.78
C GLU A 64 6.61 6.57 -8.86
N ILE A 65 7.49 5.99 -8.04
CA ILE A 65 7.71 4.53 -7.97
C ILE A 65 6.44 3.85 -7.46
N VAL A 66 5.80 4.39 -6.42
CA VAL A 66 4.55 3.84 -5.88
C VAL A 66 3.42 3.93 -6.90
N MET A 67 3.32 5.00 -7.69
CA MET A 67 2.34 5.10 -8.78
C MET A 67 2.55 4.04 -9.86
N GLN A 68 3.80 3.77 -10.24
CA GLN A 68 4.14 2.69 -11.18
C GLN A 68 3.76 1.32 -10.61
N ILE A 69 4.11 1.04 -9.34
CA ILE A 69 3.74 -0.22 -8.69
C ILE A 69 2.23 -0.36 -8.60
N LEU A 70 1.49 0.73 -8.30
CA LEU A 70 0.03 0.71 -8.20
C LEU A 70 -0.71 0.61 -9.53
N ASP A 71 -0.02 0.64 -10.68
CA ASP A 71 -0.65 0.75 -12.00
C ASP A 71 -1.71 1.88 -11.95
N TYR A 72 -1.25 3.05 -11.49
CA TYR A 72 -2.09 4.23 -11.31
C TYR A 72 -2.01 5.11 -12.56
N PRO A 73 -3.14 5.41 -13.23
CA PRO A 73 -3.18 6.20 -14.46
C PRO A 73 -2.89 7.69 -14.25
#